data_AF-A0A3B1CVZ4-F1
#
_entry.id   AF-A0A3B1CVZ4-F1
#
_cell.length_a   1.000
_cell.length_b   1.000
_cell.length_c   1.000
_cell.angle_alpha   90.00
_cell.angle_beta   90.00
_cell.angle_gamma   90.00
#
_symmetry.space_group_name_H-M   'P 1'
#
loop_
_entity.id
_entity.type
_entity.pdbx_description
1 polymer ?
#
loop_
_entity_poly.entity_id
_entity_poly.type
_entity_poly.pdbx_seq_one_letter_code
_entity_poly.pdbx_strand_id
1 'polypeptide(L)'
;MPVVVGFASKEMLAGLLAGVTASGVLMAIFQSNAGGAWDNAKKLIESGFESEGFTYSKGSEAHKASVVGDTVGDPFKDTSGPSLNILIKLMSVVSLVIAPLIK
;
A
#
# COMPACT_ATOMS: atom_id res chain seq x y z
N MET A 1 -5.95 -17.72 6.45
CA MET A 1 -5.58 -17.25 7.80
C MET A 1 -6.76 -17.17 8.75
N PRO A 2 -7.87 -16.44 8.46
CA PRO A 2 -8.98 -16.30 9.42
C PRO A 2 -9.60 -17.63 9.86
N VAL A 3 -9.75 -18.59 8.94
CA VAL A 3 -10.27 -19.93 9.22
C VAL A 3 -9.39 -20.66 10.24
N VAL A 4 -8.09 -20.77 9.95
CA VAL A 4 -7.14 -21.49 10.82
C VAL A 4 -7.08 -20.86 12.21
N VAL A 5 -7.00 -19.54 12.31
CA VAL A 5 -6.91 -18.83 13.59
C VAL A 5 -8.24 -18.88 14.35
N GLY A 6 -9.38 -18.75 13.65
CA GLY A 6 -10.71 -18.82 14.26
C GLY A 6 -10.98 -20.16 14.92
N PHE A 7 -10.62 -21.28 14.25
CA PHE A 7 -10.76 -22.62 14.84
C PHE A 7 -9.75 -22.89 15.95
N ALA A 8 -8.67 -22.12 16.07
CA ALA A 8 -7.74 -22.20 17.19
C ALA A 8 -8.24 -21.42 18.42
N SER A 9 -8.69 -20.17 18.25
CA SER A 9 -9.33 -19.36 19.31
C SER A 9 -10.05 -18.13 18.73
N LYS A 10 -11.24 -17.85 19.24
CA LYS A 10 -12.03 -16.66 18.86
C LYS A 10 -11.39 -15.36 19.36
N GLU A 11 -10.76 -15.37 20.52
CA GLU A 11 -10.05 -14.23 21.09
C GLU A 11 -8.82 -13.89 20.23
N MET A 12 -8.09 -14.91 19.77
CA MET A 12 -6.98 -14.73 18.82
C MET A 12 -7.46 -14.15 17.49
N LEU A 13 -8.61 -14.60 16.98
CA LEU A 13 -9.20 -14.06 15.75
C LEU A 13 -9.56 -12.58 15.92
N ALA A 14 -10.16 -12.19 17.05
CA ALA A 14 -10.48 -10.80 17.35
C ALA A 14 -9.22 -9.92 17.40
N GLY A 15 -8.16 -10.40 18.08
CA GLY A 15 -6.87 -9.72 18.12
C GLY A 15 -6.20 -9.58 16.75
N LEU A 16 -6.26 -10.63 15.92
CA LEU A 16 -5.75 -10.61 14.55
C LEU A 16 -6.48 -9.56 13.70
N LEU A 17 -7.81 -9.51 13.75
CA LEU A 17 -8.60 -8.55 12.99
C LEU A 17 -8.31 -7.11 13.40
N ALA A 18 -8.21 -6.84 14.71
CA ALA A 18 -7.85 -5.53 15.22
C ALA A 18 -6.44 -5.12 14.76
N GLY A 19 -5.45 -6.01 14.89
CA GLY A 19 -4.06 -5.75 14.52
C GLY A 19 -3.88 -5.52 13.02
N VAL A 20 -4.47 -6.36 12.17
CA VAL A 20 -4.36 -6.20 10.72
C VAL A 20 -5.11 -4.97 10.22
N THR A 21 -6.23 -4.61 10.85
CA THR A 21 -6.93 -3.36 10.49
C THR A 21 -6.07 -2.14 10.84
N ALA A 22 -5.55 -2.06 12.07
CA ALA A 22 -4.76 -0.92 12.52
C ALA A 22 -3.45 -0.77 11.73
N SER A 23 -2.71 -1.86 11.50
CA SER A 23 -1.44 -1.83 10.76
C SER A 23 -1.63 -1.74 9.25
N GLY A 24 -2.59 -2.48 8.71
CA GLY A 24 -2.82 -2.60 7.26
C GLY A 24 -3.37 -1.33 6.63
N VAL A 25 -4.25 -0.59 7.32
CA VAL A 25 -4.77 0.70 6.81
C VAL A 25 -3.64 1.72 6.68
N LEU A 26 -2.78 1.84 7.69
CA LEU A 26 -1.64 2.76 7.67
C LEU A 26 -0.69 2.41 6.52
N MET A 27 -0.40 1.12 6.34
CA MET A 27 0.48 0.66 5.27
C MET A 27 -0.12 0.87 3.87
N ALA A 28 -1.42 0.62 3.69
CA ALA A 28 -2.12 0.82 2.41
C ALA A 28 -2.09 2.29 1.98
N ILE A 29 -2.30 3.22 2.93
CA ILE A 29 -2.22 4.67 2.67
C ILE A 29 -0.78 5.07 2.35
N PHE A 30 0.19 4.60 3.13
CA PHE A 30 1.60 4.90 2.91
C PHE A 30 2.05 4.46 1.51
N GLN A 31 1.76 3.22 1.10
CA GLN A 31 2.17 2.69 -0.19
C GLN A 31 1.52 3.44 -1.36
N SER A 32 0.22 3.71 -1.27
CA SER A 32 -0.51 4.47 -2.30
C SER A 32 0.06 5.88 -2.45
N ASN A 33 0.30 6.57 -1.33
CA ASN A 33 0.80 7.95 -1.34
C ASN A 33 2.25 8.05 -1.77
N ALA A 34 3.13 7.16 -1.28
CA ALA A 34 4.55 7.17 -1.63
C ALA A 34 4.75 6.84 -3.12
N GLY A 35 4.10 5.80 -3.64
CA GLY A 35 4.18 5.46 -5.06
C GLY A 35 3.61 6.56 -5.96
N GLY A 36 2.47 7.15 -5.58
CA GLY A 36 1.90 8.29 -6.30
C GLY A 36 2.79 9.54 -6.27
N ALA A 37 3.45 9.82 -5.14
CA ALA A 37 4.38 10.94 -5.03
C ALA A 37 5.61 10.76 -5.93
N TRP A 38 6.19 9.56 -5.99
CA TRP A 38 7.32 9.28 -6.88
C TRP A 38 6.94 9.37 -8.38
N ASP A 39 5.78 8.87 -8.78
CA ASP A 39 5.28 9.02 -10.16
C ASP A 39 5.06 10.50 -10.53
N ASN A 40 4.44 11.26 -9.62
CA ASN A 40 4.19 12.69 -9.83
C ASN A 40 5.50 13.49 -9.89
N ALA A 41 6.50 13.15 -9.06
CA ALA A 41 7.81 13.77 -9.12
C ALA A 41 8.53 13.49 -10.45
N LYS A 42 8.45 12.24 -10.95
CA LYS A 42 8.97 11.87 -12.28
C LYS A 42 8.28 12.69 -13.38
N LYS A 43 6.93 12.74 -13.38
CA LYS A 43 6.14 13.51 -14.36
C LYS A 43 6.44 15.01 -14.33
N LEU A 44 6.65 15.58 -13.15
CA LEU A 44 7.04 16.99 -12.99
C LEU A 44 8.38 17.27 -13.69
N ILE A 45 9.39 16.43 -13.47
CA ILE A 45 10.70 16.57 -14.11
C ILE A 45 10.60 16.35 -15.64
N GLU A 46 9.76 15.42 -16.08
CA GLU A 46 9.50 15.19 -17.51
C GLU A 46 8.81 16.37 -18.20
N SER A 47 8.01 17.14 -17.47
CA SER A 47 7.33 18.35 -17.98
C SER A 47 8.25 19.56 -18.13
N GLY A 48 9.48 19.50 -17.62
CA GLY A 48 10.42 20.61 -17.60
C GLY A 48 10.11 21.57 -16.46
N PHE A 49 10.77 21.36 -15.32
CA PHE A 49 10.57 22.14 -14.10
C PHE A 49 11.83 22.92 -13.76
N GLU A 50 11.70 24.21 -13.48
CA GLU A 50 12.82 25.04 -13.02
C GLU A 50 12.65 25.39 -11.55
N SER A 51 13.68 25.10 -10.75
CA SER A 51 13.70 25.44 -9.33
C SER A 51 15.10 25.80 -8.89
N GLU A 52 15.20 26.86 -8.08
CA GLU A 52 16.45 27.32 -7.48
C GLU A 52 17.58 27.59 -8.52
N GLY A 53 17.20 28.01 -9.73
CA GLY A 53 18.14 28.28 -10.83
C GLY A 53 18.61 27.04 -11.60
N PHE A 54 18.09 25.85 -11.30
CA PHE A 54 18.34 24.62 -12.04
C PHE A 54 17.13 24.22 -12.88
N THR A 55 17.36 23.94 -14.17
CA THR A 55 16.36 23.37 -15.07
C THR A 55 16.42 21.85 -14.99
N TYR A 56 15.39 21.24 -14.41
CA TYR A 56 15.20 19.81 -14.37
C TYR A 56 14.41 19.37 -15.60
N SER A 57 15.06 18.60 -16.45
CA SER A 57 14.51 18.14 -17.72
C SER A 57 14.72 16.64 -17.92
N LYS A 58 13.99 16.08 -18.89
CA LYS A 58 14.10 14.68 -19.26
C LYS A 58 15.54 14.32 -19.67
N GLY A 59 16.06 13.22 -19.12
CA GLY A 59 17.42 12.75 -19.37
C GLY A 59 18.48 13.31 -18.42
N SER A 60 18.13 14.28 -17.56
CA SER A 60 19.00 14.73 -16.46
C SER A 60 19.23 13.62 -15.42
N GLU A 61 20.25 13.77 -14.58
CA GLU A 61 20.50 12.84 -13.46
C GLU A 61 19.31 12.80 -12.48
N ALA A 62 18.65 13.94 -12.26
CA ALA A 62 17.43 14.00 -11.46
C ALA A 62 16.27 13.21 -12.08
N HIS A 63 16.14 13.21 -13.42
CA HIS A 63 15.14 12.39 -14.12
C HIS A 63 15.43 10.90 -13.95
N LYS A 64 16.69 10.47 -14.07
CA LYS A 64 17.04 9.06 -13.83
C LYS A 64 16.73 8.64 -12.39
N ALA A 65 17.04 9.48 -11.41
CA ALA A 65 16.73 9.21 -10.01
C ALA A 65 15.22 9.09 -9.76
N SER A 66 14.40 9.97 -10.35
CA SER A 66 12.94 9.90 -10.21
C SER A 66 12.32 8.70 -10.92
N VAL A 67 12.89 8.26 -12.05
CA VAL A 67 12.49 7.00 -12.71
C VAL A 67 12.74 5.80 -11.82
N VAL A 68 13.87 5.75 -11.11
CA VAL A 68 14.14 4.67 -10.14
C VAL A 68 13.12 4.70 -8.99
N GLY A 69 12.82 5.89 -8.46
CA GLY A 69 11.81 6.06 -7.43
C GLY A 69 10.41 5.58 -7.86
N ASP A 70 9.98 5.93 -9.07
CA ASP A 70 8.71 5.47 -9.62
C ASP A 70 8.69 3.95 -9.87
N THR A 71 9.79 3.38 -10.35
CA THR A 71 9.91 1.92 -10.54
C THR A 71 9.76 1.16 -9.21
N VAL A 72 10.27 1.71 -8.11
CA VAL A 72 10.06 1.17 -6.77
C VAL A 72 8.63 1.42 -6.28
N GLY A 73 8.03 2.54 -6.66
CA GLY A 73 6.67 2.95 -6.32
C GLY A 73 5.55 2.21 -7.07
N ASP A 74 5.81 1.67 -8.26
CA ASP A 74 4.83 0.97 -9.08
C ASP A 74 4.23 -0.25 -8.36
N PRO A 75 5.03 -1.18 -7.78
CA PRO A 75 4.47 -2.24 -6.95
C PRO A 75 3.66 -1.72 -5.76
N PHE A 76 4.04 -0.59 -5.18
CA PHE A 76 3.39 -0.02 -4.00
C PHE A 76 2.01 0.55 -4.32
N LYS A 77 1.88 1.36 -5.38
CA LYS A 77 0.62 2.03 -5.72
C LYS A 77 -0.33 1.16 -6.56
N ASP A 78 0.19 0.27 -7.40
CA ASP A 78 -0.64 -0.48 -8.35
C ASP A 78 -0.90 -1.93 -7.94
N THR A 79 -0.09 -2.49 -7.02
CA THR A 79 -0.22 -3.89 -6.60
C THR A 79 -0.51 -4.01 -5.10
N SER A 80 0.46 -3.73 -4.23
CA SER A 80 0.34 -4.06 -2.80
C SER A 80 -0.59 -3.11 -2.04
N GLY A 81 -0.53 -1.80 -2.32
CA GLY A 81 -1.35 -0.79 -1.66
C GLY A 81 -2.85 -1.05 -1.82
N PRO A 82 -3.38 -1.16 -3.06
CA PRO A 82 -4.77 -1.51 -3.30
C PRO A 82 -5.15 -2.89 -2.72
N SER A 83 -4.25 -3.87 -2.80
CA SER A 83 -4.49 -5.24 -2.32
C SER A 83 -4.65 -5.32 -0.80
N LEU A 84 -3.96 -4.47 -0.03
CA LEU A 84 -4.09 -4.44 1.43
C LEU A 84 -5.51 -4.06 1.89
N ASN A 85 -6.16 -3.12 1.21
CA ASN A 85 -7.55 -2.77 1.51
C ASN A 85 -8.52 -3.94 1.27
N ILE A 86 -8.30 -4.68 0.17
CA ILE A 86 -9.09 -5.88 -0.14
C ILE A 86 -8.82 -6.97 0.89
N LEU A 87 -7.56 -7.19 1.26
CA LEU A 87 -7.16 -8.17 2.25
C LEU A 87 -7.89 -7.96 3.58
N ILE A 88 -7.87 -6.73 4.12
CA ILE A 88 -8.54 -6.39 5.38
C ILE A 88 -10.04 -6.69 5.28
N LYS A 89 -10.70 -6.24 4.20
CA LYS A 89 -12.14 -6.45 4.01
C LYS A 89 -12.49 -7.93 3.90
N LEU A 90 -11.73 -8.70 3.10
CA LEU A 90 -11.96 -10.13 2.93
C LEU A 90 -11.73 -10.90 4.23
N MET A 91 -10.71 -10.57 5.02
CA MET A 91 -10.49 -11.22 6.31
C MET A 91 -11.63 -10.98 7.27
N SER A 92 -12.18 -9.76 7.34
CA SER A 92 -13.34 -9.44 8.17
C SER A 92 -14.59 -10.20 7.70
N VAL A 93 -14.87 -10.25 6.39
CA VAL A 93 -16.02 -10.97 5.84
C VAL A 93 -15.90 -12.48 6.09
N VAL A 94 -14.75 -13.08 5.81
CA VAL A 94 -14.53 -14.52 6.07
C VAL A 94 -14.66 -14.84 7.55
N SER A 95 -14.15 -13.98 8.44
CA SER A 95 -14.28 -14.14 9.89
C SER A 95 -15.74 -14.13 10.34
N LEU A 96 -16.55 -13.22 9.78
CA LEU A 96 -17.98 -13.14 10.08
C LEU A 96 -18.74 -14.38 9.59
N VAL A 97 -18.39 -14.90 8.41
CA VAL A 97 -19.01 -16.10 7.83
C VAL A 97 -18.74 -17.34 8.68
N ILE A 98 -17.52 -17.49 9.21
CA ILE A 98 -17.17 -18.65 10.04
C ILE A 98 -17.61 -18.50 11.49
N ALA A 99 -17.94 -17.30 11.97
CA ALA A 99 -18.25 -17.03 13.39
C ALA A 99 -19.28 -18.00 14.01
N PRO A 100 -20.38 -18.42 13.34
CA PRO A 100 -21.33 -19.38 13.90
C PRO A 100 -20.76 -20.81 14.08
N LEU A 101 -19.67 -21.14 13.38
CA LEU A 101 -19.03 -22.46 13.37
C LEU A 101 -17.95 -22.62 14.45
N ILE A 102 -17.46 -21.51 15.00
CA ILE A 102 -16.46 -21.45 16.07
C ILE A 102 -17.16 -21.11 17.38
N LYS A 103 -17.23 -22.10 18.29
CA LYS A 103 -17.86 -21.98 19.62
C LYS A 103 -16.90 -21.34 20.65
#